data_AF-A0A6L2ZKJ3-F1
#
_entry.id   AF-A0A6L2ZKJ3-F1
#
_cell.length_a   1.000
_cell.length_b   1.000
_cell.length_c   1.000
_cell.angle_alpha   90.00
_cell.angle_beta   90.00
_cell.angle_gamma   90.00
#
_symmetry.space_group_name_H-M   'P 1'
#
loop_
_entity.id
_entity.type
_entity.pdbx_description
1 polymer ?
#
loop_
_entity_poly.entity_id
_entity_poly.type
_entity_poly.pdbx_seq_one_letter_code
_entity_poly.pdbx_strand_id
1 'polypeptide(L)'
;MHLNTLSPAKGAKHAPKRVGRGIGSGLGKTCGRGHKGQNSRSGGGVRRGFEGGQMPLYRRLPKFGFTSRKAMVTAEVRLSELIKVTDAAGAAQASNATESVVAAAKYPSDVIIDLNILKTANIIGVNIEFAKVIFSGEINFPVTLRVSETKGARGLRVTRGARAAIEAAGGKIEVIECKHEAVDGTIEG
;
A
#
# COMPACT_ATOMS: atom_id res chain seq x y z
N MET A 1 -1.09 37.14 8.86
CA MET A 1 -2.35 36.40 9.08
C MET A 1 -3.03 36.94 10.32
N HIS A 2 -4.35 37.07 10.32
CA HIS A 2 -5.12 37.47 11.51
C HIS A 2 -5.46 36.23 12.35
N LEU A 3 -4.94 36.17 13.58
CA LEU A 3 -5.08 34.99 14.46
C LEU A 3 -6.52 34.76 14.95
N ASN A 4 -7.35 35.81 14.96
CA ASN A 4 -8.74 35.78 15.45
C ASN A 4 -9.77 35.24 14.43
N THR A 5 -9.40 35.09 13.15
CA THR A 5 -10.30 34.62 12.09
C THR A 5 -9.99 33.19 11.65
N LEU A 6 -9.05 32.51 12.31
CA LEU A 6 -8.71 31.13 12.01
C LEU A 6 -9.84 30.20 12.44
N SER A 7 -10.48 29.57 11.48
CA SER A 7 -11.51 28.55 11.70
C SER A 7 -11.17 27.31 10.88
N PRO A 8 -11.53 26.10 11.36
CA PRO A 8 -11.32 24.89 10.59
C PRO A 8 -12.21 24.88 9.34
N ALA A 9 -11.82 24.11 8.32
CA ALA A 9 -12.65 23.92 7.13
C ALA A 9 -14.06 23.44 7.53
N LYS A 10 -15.08 23.89 6.79
CA LYS A 10 -16.47 23.54 7.04
C LYS A 10 -16.64 22.02 7.06
N GLY A 11 -17.19 21.47 8.15
CA GLY A 11 -17.39 20.03 8.34
C GLY A 11 -16.21 19.28 8.96
N ALA A 12 -15.06 19.92 9.17
CA ALA A 12 -13.91 19.26 9.82
C ALA A 12 -14.13 18.96 11.31
N LYS A 13 -15.02 19.71 11.99
CA LYS A 13 -15.42 19.46 13.39
C LYS A 13 -16.93 19.37 13.52
N HIS A 14 -17.40 18.34 14.21
CA HIS A 14 -18.81 18.17 14.60
C HIS A 14 -18.94 18.26 16.12
N ALA A 15 -20.00 18.93 16.60
CA ALA A 15 -20.27 19.00 18.03
C ALA A 15 -20.66 17.60 18.56
N PRO A 16 -20.08 17.15 19.68
CA PRO A 16 -20.45 15.87 20.27
C PRO A 16 -21.89 15.92 20.79
N LYS A 17 -22.58 14.79 20.66
CA LYS A 17 -23.93 14.61 21.20
C LYS A 17 -23.88 14.58 22.74
N ARG A 18 -24.40 15.64 23.38
CA ARG A 18 -24.48 15.74 24.85
C ARG A 18 -25.81 15.16 25.34
N VAL A 19 -25.75 13.99 25.96
CA VAL A 19 -26.94 13.27 26.47
C VAL A 19 -27.38 13.80 27.84
N GLY A 20 -28.67 13.62 28.20
CA GLY A 20 -29.19 14.01 29.51
C GLY A 20 -29.32 15.54 29.70
N ARG A 21 -29.66 16.27 28.64
CA ARG A 21 -29.81 17.74 28.64
C ARG A 21 -31.20 18.16 28.15
N GLY A 22 -32.23 17.78 28.92
CA GLY A 22 -33.62 18.16 28.67
C GLY A 22 -34.32 17.37 27.55
N ILE A 23 -35.65 17.48 27.50
CA ILE A 23 -36.51 16.70 26.58
C ILE A 23 -36.37 17.12 25.11
N GLY A 24 -36.16 18.41 24.83
CA GLY A 24 -36.02 18.93 23.45
C GLY A 24 -34.80 18.40 22.69
N SER A 25 -33.82 17.81 23.40
CA SER A 25 -32.65 17.17 22.79
C SER A 25 -32.92 15.77 22.21
N GLY A 26 -34.09 15.17 22.49
CA GLY A 26 -34.44 13.78 22.12
C GLY A 26 -33.70 12.71 22.94
N LEU A 27 -32.66 13.07 23.71
CA LEU A 27 -31.83 12.16 24.51
C LEU A 27 -31.80 12.55 25.99
N GLY A 28 -32.87 13.19 26.46
CA GLY A 28 -33.02 13.66 27.83
C GLY A 28 -33.25 12.52 28.83
N LYS A 29 -34.42 11.88 28.78
CA LYS A 29 -34.92 11.01 29.86
C LYS A 29 -34.07 9.76 30.14
N THR A 30 -33.57 9.11 29.09
CA THR A 30 -32.85 7.83 29.21
C THR A 30 -31.42 7.91 28.69
N CYS A 31 -30.96 9.08 28.26
CA CYS A 31 -29.64 9.29 27.66
C CYS A 31 -29.30 8.32 26.51
N GLY A 32 -30.32 7.75 25.84
CA GLY A 32 -30.16 6.75 24.78
C GLY A 32 -29.80 5.33 25.26
N ARG A 33 -29.80 5.05 26.57
CA ARG A 33 -29.46 3.72 27.13
C ARG A 33 -30.65 2.78 27.32
N GLY A 34 -31.87 3.26 27.09
CA GLY A 34 -33.11 2.52 27.37
C GLY A 34 -33.56 2.60 28.82
N HIS A 35 -34.49 1.72 29.19
CA HIS A 35 -35.06 1.61 30.54
C HIS A 35 -34.31 0.56 31.39
N LYS A 36 -34.87 0.20 32.56
CA LYS A 36 -34.28 -0.60 33.64
C LYS A 36 -33.74 -1.99 33.17
N GLY A 37 -32.55 -2.03 32.57
CA GLY A 37 -31.85 -3.24 32.15
C GLY A 37 -30.37 -3.22 32.57
N GLN A 38 -29.64 -4.32 32.36
CA GLN A 38 -28.23 -4.39 32.73
C GLN A 38 -27.38 -3.30 32.06
N ASN A 39 -27.61 -3.06 30.75
CA ASN A 39 -26.88 -2.05 29.96
C ASN A 39 -27.26 -0.59 30.29
N SER A 40 -28.32 -0.35 31.06
CA SER A 40 -28.75 1.01 31.43
C SER A 40 -28.09 1.52 32.71
N ARG A 41 -27.43 0.65 33.49
CA ARG A 41 -26.83 0.97 34.80
C ARG A 41 -25.38 1.46 34.66
N SER A 42 -24.87 2.14 35.70
CA SER A 42 -23.46 2.55 35.78
C SER A 42 -22.54 1.33 35.84
N GLY A 43 -21.45 1.33 35.08
CA GLY A 43 -20.54 0.18 34.97
C GLY A 43 -21.17 -1.05 34.29
N GLY A 44 -22.41 -0.95 33.84
CA GLY A 44 -23.18 -2.03 33.23
C GLY A 44 -22.99 -2.08 31.72
N GLY A 45 -22.84 -3.30 31.21
CA GLY A 45 -22.64 -3.57 29.80
C GLY A 45 -22.32 -5.03 29.59
N VAL A 46 -23.00 -5.65 28.62
CA VAL A 46 -22.60 -6.95 28.11
C VAL A 46 -21.34 -6.77 27.24
N ARG A 47 -20.31 -7.61 27.43
CA ARG A 47 -19.09 -7.56 26.62
C ARG A 47 -19.44 -7.73 25.13
N ARG A 48 -18.79 -6.94 24.26
CA ARG A 48 -18.88 -7.12 22.80
C ARG A 48 -18.45 -8.54 22.43
N GLY A 49 -19.38 -9.34 21.91
CA GLY A 49 -19.19 -10.76 21.59
C GLY A 49 -19.73 -11.77 22.63
N PHE A 50 -20.46 -11.32 23.65
CA PHE A 50 -21.23 -12.22 24.52
C PHE A 50 -22.60 -12.53 23.90
N GLU A 51 -22.88 -13.82 23.70
CA GLU A 51 -24.09 -14.33 23.04
C GLU A 51 -25.11 -14.91 24.04
N GLY A 52 -25.18 -14.37 25.27
CA GLY A 52 -26.23 -14.76 26.23
C GLY A 52 -25.98 -16.08 26.97
N GLY A 53 -24.73 -16.51 27.14
CA GLY A 53 -24.37 -17.79 27.75
C GLY A 53 -24.26 -18.95 26.75
N GLN A 54 -24.66 -18.71 25.51
CA GLN A 54 -24.36 -19.57 24.37
C GLN A 54 -22.85 -19.64 24.11
N MET A 55 -22.31 -20.80 23.70
CA MET A 55 -20.92 -20.91 23.24
C MET A 55 -20.67 -19.91 22.12
N PRO A 56 -19.77 -18.91 22.27
CA PRO A 56 -19.62 -17.85 21.28
C PRO A 56 -19.14 -18.35 19.91
N LEU A 57 -19.55 -17.67 18.84
CA LEU A 57 -19.21 -18.05 17.46
C LEU A 57 -17.71 -18.27 17.23
N TYR A 58 -16.85 -17.41 17.80
CA TYR A 58 -15.40 -17.51 17.66
C TYR A 58 -14.78 -18.76 18.31
N ARG A 59 -15.53 -19.48 19.15
CA ARG A 59 -15.14 -20.79 19.70
C ARG A 59 -15.76 -21.96 18.93
N ARG A 60 -16.90 -21.75 18.28
CA ARG A 60 -17.59 -22.78 17.48
C ARG A 60 -16.85 -23.09 16.20
N LEU A 61 -16.41 -22.03 15.51
CA LEU A 61 -15.70 -22.17 14.25
C LEU A 61 -14.27 -22.64 14.52
N PRO A 62 -13.77 -23.64 13.77
CA PRO A 62 -12.38 -24.06 13.88
C PRO A 62 -11.46 -22.90 13.44
N LYS A 63 -10.23 -22.91 13.94
CA LYS A 63 -9.21 -21.96 13.47
C LYS A 63 -8.77 -22.37 12.07
N PHE A 64 -8.93 -21.47 11.09
CA PHE A 64 -8.56 -21.74 9.71
C PHE A 64 -7.21 -21.13 9.35
N GLY A 65 -6.32 -21.95 8.79
CA GLY A 65 -5.10 -21.54 8.10
C GLY A 65 -4.02 -20.93 9.01
N PHE A 66 -3.11 -20.17 8.37
CA PHE A 66 -2.04 -19.42 9.01
C PHE A 66 -1.82 -18.09 8.28
N THR A 67 -1.31 -17.07 8.97
CA THR A 67 -0.95 -15.78 8.36
C THR A 67 0.50 -15.81 7.87
N SER A 68 0.72 -15.67 6.56
CA SER A 68 2.06 -15.68 5.97
C SER A 68 2.82 -14.37 6.22
N ARG A 69 4.02 -14.45 6.82
CA ARG A 69 4.92 -13.28 7.01
C ARG A 69 5.40 -12.67 5.70
N LYS A 70 5.50 -13.48 4.63
CA LYS A 70 5.95 -13.00 3.30
C LYS A 70 4.91 -12.08 2.64
N ALA A 71 3.63 -12.22 2.98
CA ALA A 71 2.57 -11.39 2.42
C ALA A 71 2.72 -9.91 2.82
N MET A 72 3.32 -9.62 3.98
CA MET A 72 3.54 -8.24 4.45
C MET A 72 4.62 -7.49 3.66
N VAL A 73 5.56 -8.23 3.05
CA VAL A 73 6.74 -7.67 2.36
C VAL A 73 6.69 -7.91 0.84
N THR A 74 5.55 -8.37 0.32
CA THR A 74 5.35 -8.61 -1.10
C THR A 74 4.36 -7.58 -1.66
N ALA A 75 4.73 -6.92 -2.75
CA ALA A 75 3.85 -6.04 -3.50
C ALA A 75 3.63 -6.56 -4.92
N GLU A 76 2.54 -6.11 -5.52
CA GLU A 76 2.22 -6.33 -6.92
C GLU A 76 2.41 -5.01 -7.68
N VAL A 77 2.99 -5.09 -8.87
CA VAL A 77 3.23 -3.95 -9.75
C VAL A 77 2.56 -4.24 -11.09
N ARG A 78 1.78 -3.29 -11.59
CA ARG A 78 1.12 -3.44 -12.89
C ARG A 78 1.98 -2.91 -14.02
N LEU A 79 1.78 -3.44 -15.22
CA LEU A 79 2.42 -2.92 -16.43
C LEU A 79 2.12 -1.43 -16.66
N SER A 80 0.87 -1.01 -16.41
CA SER A 80 0.47 0.40 -16.48
C SER A 80 1.17 1.32 -15.47
N GLU A 81 1.62 0.79 -14.33
CA GLU A 81 2.33 1.57 -13.31
C GLU A 81 3.78 1.85 -13.73
N LEU A 82 4.38 0.99 -14.57
CA LEU A 82 5.73 1.19 -15.11
C LEU A 82 5.81 2.43 -16.02
N ILE A 83 4.69 2.82 -16.65
CA ILE A 83 4.57 4.05 -17.45
C ILE A 83 4.85 5.30 -16.60
N LYS A 84 4.50 5.27 -15.31
CA LYS A 84 4.74 6.43 -14.42
C LYS A 84 6.22 6.60 -14.10
N VAL A 85 6.98 5.50 -14.07
CA VAL A 85 8.45 5.56 -13.87
C VAL A 85 9.10 6.29 -15.03
N THR A 86 8.68 6.00 -16.25
CA THR A 86 9.27 6.60 -17.45
C THR A 86 8.89 8.07 -17.59
N ASP A 87 7.64 8.44 -17.28
CA ASP A 87 7.20 9.84 -17.24
C ASP A 87 7.97 10.65 -16.17
N ALA A 88 8.24 10.07 -14.99
CA ALA A 88 8.97 10.73 -13.91
C ALA A 88 10.49 10.79 -14.15
N ALA A 89 11.08 9.74 -14.75
CA ALA A 89 12.49 9.71 -15.12
C ALA A 89 12.83 10.76 -16.20
N GLY A 90 11.87 11.05 -17.10
CA GLY A 90 11.99 12.14 -18.07
C GLY A 90 12.16 13.53 -17.41
N ALA A 91 11.70 13.72 -16.17
CA ALA A 91 11.90 14.97 -15.42
C ALA A 91 13.26 15.05 -14.69
N ALA A 92 13.90 13.92 -14.39
CA ALA A 92 15.16 13.87 -13.63
C ALA A 92 16.42 13.92 -14.52
N GLN A 93 16.29 13.69 -15.83
CA GLN A 93 17.39 13.75 -16.82
C GLN A 93 17.60 15.15 -17.43
N ALA A 94 17.13 16.22 -16.81
CA ALA A 94 17.19 17.58 -17.37
C ALA A 94 18.47 18.38 -17.02
N SER A 95 19.43 17.83 -16.26
CA SER A 95 20.60 18.61 -15.80
C SER A 95 21.88 18.46 -16.63
N ASN A 96 22.00 17.50 -17.55
CA ASN A 96 23.18 17.37 -18.41
C ASN A 96 22.88 16.71 -19.77
N ALA A 97 22.46 17.49 -20.77
CA ALA A 97 22.68 17.18 -22.19
C ALA A 97 22.67 18.48 -23.01
N THR A 98 23.81 18.80 -23.64
CA THR A 98 23.93 19.78 -24.71
C THR A 98 22.94 19.45 -25.84
N GLU A 99 22.21 20.47 -26.27
CA GLU A 99 21.08 20.41 -27.19
C GLU A 99 21.42 19.81 -28.57
N SER A 100 20.59 18.86 -29.05
CA SER A 100 20.09 18.77 -30.44
C SER A 100 19.57 17.38 -30.84
N VAL A 101 18.54 16.84 -30.17
CA VAL A 101 17.55 15.96 -30.83
C VAL A 101 16.20 16.10 -30.11
N VAL A 102 15.44 17.15 -30.43
CA VAL A 102 14.08 17.35 -29.89
C VAL A 102 13.06 16.95 -30.94
N ALA A 103 12.75 15.65 -30.98
CA ALA A 103 11.42 15.10 -31.28
C ALA A 103 11.47 13.56 -31.17
N ALA A 104 10.43 12.97 -30.59
CA ALA A 104 10.11 11.54 -30.65
C ALA A 104 10.86 10.58 -29.69
N ALA A 105 10.45 10.57 -28.42
CA ALA A 105 10.05 9.36 -27.68
C ALA A 105 9.62 9.77 -26.27
N LYS A 106 8.32 9.70 -25.96
CA LYS A 106 7.81 9.94 -24.60
C LYS A 106 8.38 8.96 -23.56
N TYR A 107 8.93 7.84 -24.04
CA TYR A 107 9.45 6.76 -23.23
C TYR A 107 10.90 6.47 -23.65
N PRO A 108 11.90 6.70 -22.78
CA PRO A 108 13.28 6.35 -23.12
C PRO A 108 13.41 4.82 -23.22
N SER A 109 14.09 4.32 -24.24
CA SER A 109 14.27 2.88 -24.47
C SER A 109 15.23 2.22 -23.48
N ASP A 110 16.10 3.01 -22.85
CA ASP A 110 17.19 2.52 -21.99
C ASP A 110 16.85 2.60 -20.50
N VAL A 111 15.57 2.72 -20.14
CA VAL A 111 15.16 2.76 -18.73
C VAL A 111 15.26 1.36 -18.13
N ILE A 112 16.23 1.21 -17.24
CA ILE A 112 16.39 0.06 -16.37
C ILE A 112 15.49 0.24 -15.16
N ILE A 113 14.63 -0.74 -14.86
CA ILE A 113 13.73 -0.71 -13.71
C ILE A 113 14.11 -1.79 -12.70
N ASP A 114 14.52 -1.30 -11.52
CA ASP A 114 14.91 -2.09 -10.36
C ASP A 114 13.92 -1.89 -9.21
N LEU A 115 13.99 -2.77 -8.20
CA LEU A 115 13.14 -2.64 -7.01
C LEU A 115 13.35 -1.30 -6.31
N ASN A 116 14.58 -0.78 -6.28
CA ASN A 116 14.90 0.50 -5.67
C ASN A 116 14.30 1.68 -6.45
N ILE A 117 14.30 1.61 -7.78
CA ILE A 117 13.70 2.64 -8.65
C ILE A 117 12.18 2.71 -8.43
N LEU A 118 11.53 1.56 -8.23
CA LEU A 118 10.09 1.54 -7.92
C LEU A 118 9.77 2.13 -6.54
N LYS A 119 10.70 2.02 -5.57
CA LYS A 119 10.58 2.66 -4.26
C LYS A 119 10.78 4.17 -4.34
N THR A 120 11.79 4.64 -5.05
CA THR A 120 12.04 6.08 -5.23
C THR A 120 10.94 6.75 -6.04
N ALA A 121 10.38 6.06 -7.03
CA ALA A 121 9.21 6.49 -7.78
C ALA A 121 7.89 6.40 -6.99
N ASN A 122 7.93 5.93 -5.72
CA ASN A 122 6.77 5.79 -4.83
C ASN A 122 5.63 4.93 -5.42
N ILE A 123 5.97 3.96 -6.28
CA ILE A 123 5.03 2.96 -6.80
C ILE A 123 4.84 1.84 -5.77
N ILE A 124 5.90 1.53 -5.03
CA ILE A 124 5.92 0.50 -4.00
C ILE A 124 6.36 1.12 -2.68
N GLY A 125 5.80 0.62 -1.57
CA GLY A 125 6.23 0.99 -0.22
C GLY A 125 7.70 0.67 0.07
N VAL A 126 8.34 1.51 0.89
CA VAL A 126 9.77 1.45 1.21
C VAL A 126 10.20 0.10 1.81
N ASN A 127 9.32 -0.50 2.63
CA ASN A 127 9.59 -1.75 3.36
C ASN A 127 9.37 -3.03 2.53
N ILE A 128 8.97 -2.90 1.27
CA ILE A 128 8.72 -4.08 0.42
C ILE A 128 10.04 -4.69 -0.03
N GLU A 129 10.15 -6.01 0.12
CA GLU A 129 11.32 -6.79 -0.27
C GLU A 129 11.12 -7.55 -1.59
N PHE A 130 9.86 -7.88 -1.92
CA PHE A 130 9.50 -8.64 -3.11
C PHE A 130 8.47 -7.87 -3.92
N ALA A 131 8.71 -7.68 -5.20
CA ALA A 131 7.74 -7.09 -6.11
C ALA A 131 7.43 -8.05 -7.25
N LYS A 132 6.14 -8.25 -7.55
CA LYS A 132 5.70 -9.10 -8.67
C LYS A 132 5.05 -8.26 -9.75
N VAL A 133 5.62 -8.27 -10.95
CA VAL A 133 5.05 -7.62 -12.12
C VAL A 133 3.95 -8.48 -12.74
N ILE A 134 2.73 -7.94 -12.80
CA ILE A 134 1.52 -8.61 -13.24
C ILE A 134 1.02 -7.99 -14.54
N PHE A 135 0.55 -8.86 -15.45
CA PHE A 135 -0.09 -8.47 -16.70
C PHE A 135 -1.42 -7.77 -16.42
N SER A 136 -1.38 -6.43 -16.33
CA SER A 136 -2.56 -5.58 -16.15
C SER A 136 -2.26 -4.21 -16.75
N GLY A 137 -2.97 -3.90 -17.83
CA GLY A 137 -2.69 -2.76 -18.71
C GLY A 137 -1.75 -3.12 -19.87
N GLU A 138 -1.48 -2.12 -20.70
CA GLU A 138 -0.69 -2.26 -21.93
C GLU A 138 0.66 -1.52 -21.80
N ILE A 139 1.67 -2.05 -22.47
CA ILE A 139 2.97 -1.40 -22.66
C ILE A 139 3.27 -1.46 -24.14
N ASN A 140 3.45 -0.28 -24.75
CA ASN A 140 3.75 -0.13 -26.18
C ASN A 140 5.19 0.34 -26.43
N PHE A 141 6.03 0.32 -25.39
CA PHE A 141 7.42 0.77 -25.45
C PHE A 141 8.35 -0.28 -24.82
N PRO A 142 9.61 -0.34 -25.29
CA PRO A 142 10.57 -1.28 -24.74
C PRO A 142 10.96 -0.87 -23.30
N VAL A 143 10.99 -1.84 -22.39
CA VAL A 143 11.39 -1.65 -20.99
C VAL A 143 12.41 -2.72 -20.61
N THR A 144 13.47 -2.32 -19.91
CA THR A 144 14.45 -3.25 -19.35
C THR A 144 14.16 -3.49 -17.87
N LEU A 145 13.72 -4.70 -17.51
CA LEU A 145 13.50 -5.09 -16.11
C LEU A 145 14.68 -5.92 -15.59
N ARG A 146 15.23 -5.54 -14.44
CA ARG A 146 16.16 -6.41 -13.71
C ARG A 146 15.40 -7.24 -12.69
N VAL A 147 15.45 -8.54 -12.89
CA VAL A 147 14.71 -9.52 -12.09
C VAL A 147 15.66 -10.38 -11.26
N SER A 148 15.17 -10.84 -10.11
CA SER A 148 15.89 -11.77 -9.25
C SER A 148 15.83 -13.18 -9.83
N GLU A 149 16.98 -13.84 -9.96
CA GLU A 149 17.08 -15.22 -10.46
C GLU A 149 16.50 -16.25 -9.48
N THR A 150 16.73 -16.04 -8.19
CA THR A 150 16.45 -17.06 -7.17
C THR A 150 15.02 -16.99 -6.66
N LYS A 151 14.28 -18.09 -6.77
CA LYS A 151 12.96 -18.25 -6.13
C LYS A 151 13.09 -18.11 -4.61
N GLY A 152 12.77 -16.95 -4.08
CA GLY A 152 12.86 -16.65 -2.64
C GLY A 152 13.79 -15.49 -2.30
N ALA A 153 14.63 -15.04 -3.22
CA ALA A 153 15.45 -13.86 -3.04
C ALA A 153 14.64 -12.57 -3.21
N ARG A 154 15.11 -11.53 -2.52
CA ARG A 154 14.57 -10.18 -2.55
C ARG A 154 14.74 -9.61 -3.94
N GLY A 155 13.74 -8.89 -4.44
CA GLY A 155 13.80 -8.30 -5.77
C GLY A 155 12.51 -8.42 -6.57
N LEU A 156 12.64 -8.11 -7.86
CA LEU A 156 11.57 -8.13 -8.83
C LEU A 156 11.37 -9.54 -9.41
N ARG A 157 10.11 -9.91 -9.58
CA ARG A 157 9.66 -11.13 -10.25
C ARG A 157 8.65 -10.76 -11.31
N VAL A 158 8.60 -11.53 -12.39
CA VAL A 158 7.68 -11.25 -13.50
C VAL A 158 6.77 -12.45 -13.72
N THR A 159 5.48 -12.19 -13.90
CA THR A 159 4.51 -13.23 -14.30
C THR A 159 4.72 -13.66 -15.74
N ARG A 160 4.33 -14.90 -16.07
CA ARG A 160 4.42 -15.40 -17.46
C ARG A 160 3.75 -14.48 -18.48
N GLY A 161 2.57 -13.96 -18.15
CA GLY A 161 1.84 -13.02 -19.01
C GLY A 161 2.55 -11.67 -19.17
N ALA A 162 3.08 -11.11 -18.07
CA ALA A 162 3.81 -9.86 -18.12
C ALA A 162 5.09 -9.98 -18.95
N ARG A 163 5.80 -11.11 -18.81
CA ARG A 163 7.01 -11.40 -19.60
C ARG A 163 6.72 -11.38 -21.10
N ALA A 164 5.69 -12.11 -21.53
CA ALA A 164 5.30 -12.15 -22.93
C ALA A 164 4.92 -10.76 -23.49
N ALA A 165 4.21 -9.95 -22.70
CA ALA A 165 3.82 -8.61 -23.10
C ALA A 165 5.01 -7.65 -23.22
N ILE A 166 5.97 -7.73 -22.30
CA ILE A 166 7.18 -6.89 -22.32
C ILE A 166 8.09 -7.27 -23.49
N GLU A 167 8.28 -8.57 -23.74
CA GLU A 167 9.04 -9.06 -24.89
C GLU A 167 8.37 -8.66 -26.22
N ALA A 168 7.03 -8.71 -26.30
CA ALA A 168 6.28 -8.25 -27.47
C ALA A 168 6.43 -6.74 -27.72
N ALA A 169 6.60 -5.94 -26.67
CA ALA A 169 6.87 -4.50 -26.76
C ALA A 169 8.35 -4.18 -27.08
N GLY A 170 9.21 -5.19 -27.24
CA GLY A 170 10.65 -5.04 -27.51
C GLY A 170 11.50 -4.81 -26.26
N GLY A 171 10.95 -5.02 -25.06
CA GLY A 171 11.67 -4.91 -23.80
C GLY A 171 12.56 -6.12 -23.51
N LYS A 172 13.50 -5.95 -22.57
CA LYS A 172 14.45 -6.99 -22.14
C LYS A 172 14.28 -7.31 -20.66
N ILE A 173 14.51 -8.56 -20.29
CA ILE A 173 14.48 -8.98 -18.88
C ILE A 173 15.86 -9.52 -18.54
N GLU A 174 16.60 -8.74 -17.76
CA GLU A 174 17.93 -9.09 -17.27
C GLU A 174 17.79 -9.81 -15.94
N VAL A 175 18.36 -11.01 -15.85
CA VAL A 175 18.35 -11.82 -14.65
C VAL A 175 19.61 -11.52 -13.84
N ILE A 176 19.44 -11.10 -12.58
CA ILE A 176 20.55 -10.76 -11.67
C ILE A 176 20.63 -11.80 -10.55
N GLU A 177 21.87 -12.22 -10.27
CA GLU A 177 22.21 -12.98 -9.07
C GLU A 177 22.06 -12.11 -7.82
N CYS A 178 21.09 -12.43 -6.98
CA CYS A 178 20.95 -11.76 -5.68
C CYS A 178 21.96 -12.34 -4.69
N LYS A 179 23.13 -11.71 -4.56
CA LYS A 179 24.04 -12.00 -3.44
C LYS A 179 23.34 -11.65 -2.14
N HIS A 180 23.05 -12.66 -1.32
CA HIS A 180 22.60 -12.43 0.05
C HIS A 180 23.83 -12.16 0.90
N GLU A 181 24.37 -10.95 0.81
CA GLU A 181 25.35 -10.50 1.78
C GLU A 181 24.60 -10.31 3.10
N ALA A 182 24.72 -11.31 3.97
CA ALA A 182 24.36 -11.14 5.36
C ALA A 182 25.22 -9.99 5.87
N VAL A 183 24.59 -8.85 6.18
CA VAL A 183 25.24 -7.83 7.00
C VAL A 183 25.23 -8.41 8.42
N ASP A 184 26.11 -9.38 8.65
CA ASP A 184 26.45 -9.87 9.97
C ASP A 184 27.18 -8.71 10.64
N GLY A 185 26.40 -7.84 11.28
CA GLY A 185 26.89 -6.80 12.16
C GLY A 185 27.46 -7.45 13.41
N THR A 186 28.63 -8.08 13.29
CA THR A 186 29.56 -8.21 14.40
C THR A 186 30.00 -6.79 14.75
N ILE A 187 29.32 -6.18 15.72
CA ILE A 187 29.88 -5.05 16.45
C ILE A 187 31.00 -5.69 17.27
N GLU A 188 32.23 -5.61 16.76
CA GLU A 188 33.41 -5.89 17.56
C GLU A 188 33.45 -4.89 18.71
N GLY A 189 33.30 -5.42 19.93
CA GLY A 189 33.38 -4.72 21.20
C GLY A 189 33.56 -5.73 22.32
#